data_AF-A0A1I2YBP0-F1
#
_entry.id   AF-A0A1I2YBP0-F1
#
_cell.length_a   1.000
_cell.length_b   1.000
_cell.length_c   1.000
_cell.angle_alpha   90.00
_cell.angle_beta   90.00
_cell.angle_gamma   90.00
#
_symmetry.space_group_name_H-M   'P 1'
#
loop_
_entity.id
_entity.type
_entity.pdbx_description
1 polymer ?
#
loop_
_entity_poly.entity_id
_entity_poly.type
_entity_poly.pdbx_seq_one_letter_code
_entity_poly.pdbx_strand_id
1 'polypeptide(L)'
;MRRTWWAVIVVAVVGVVGYLGAQAYASRVFEQELARALEALREDGQWQVERQAVERGWFHSQGRLRLAPAGDARWQAEVPYAARHGVLTTRMSGAVQVMLADEGDAASPRMLFGDVLPSAEPRWTATFHTLDRQTDGRLDVAGFELEHDEVAVSFTGAEFTAEGRIGDVAIQGQIAPLRWQRGREELSTGPLHLNSRYQTSDDYFFHQRNELIVNRLDYRGPQRAPLTLTGLRYSDETRLDDQLRLDMSLSLEQAQVAGESLLAGRLAASLDRIDGQAARQLARQLDSAIEQQGSDLSGLDEAERRRLLKRLEPVILAMLEDSPRFILEGATLSSPLFGVDTRGHGELVFDGQDAAALEVLDLLDADASAWRERLDGRFTWSGVPPLVALQLGLPLDTRELVITIEAGQIRINDRPLPSLL
;
A
#
# COMPACT_ATOMS: atom_id res chain seq x y z
N MET A 1 -37.28 57.60 10.53
CA MET A 1 -37.56 56.18 10.81
C MET A 1 -37.75 55.30 9.57
N ARG A 2 -38.44 55.75 8.50
CA ARG A 2 -38.61 54.94 7.26
C ARG A 2 -37.32 54.63 6.47
N ARG A 3 -36.34 55.53 6.45
CA ARG A 3 -35.08 55.39 5.68
C ARG A 3 -34.12 54.34 6.25
N THR A 4 -34.11 54.19 7.58
CA THR A 4 -33.31 53.18 8.31
C THR A 4 -33.84 51.77 8.08
N TRP A 5 -35.15 51.60 7.96
CA TRP A 5 -35.78 50.32 7.64
C TRP A 5 -35.43 49.83 6.23
N TRP A 6 -35.38 50.74 5.24
CA TRP A 6 -34.93 50.38 3.89
C TRP A 6 -33.45 49.99 3.83
N ALA A 7 -32.58 50.67 4.59
CA ALA A 7 -31.18 50.28 4.71
C ALA A 7 -31.03 48.88 5.34
N VAL A 8 -31.80 48.57 6.39
CA VAL A 8 -31.81 47.24 7.03
C VAL A 8 -32.36 46.18 6.07
N ILE A 9 -33.41 46.46 5.32
CA ILE A 9 -33.97 45.55 4.31
C ILE A 9 -32.97 45.32 3.17
N VAL A 10 -32.30 46.35 2.67
CA VAL A 10 -31.30 46.21 1.60
C VAL A 10 -30.10 45.42 2.09
N VAL A 11 -29.59 45.68 3.30
CA VAL A 11 -28.50 44.91 3.89
C VAL A 11 -28.92 43.46 4.15
N ALA A 12 -30.16 43.23 4.60
CA ALA A 12 -30.70 41.88 4.78
C ALA A 12 -30.87 41.14 3.44
N VAL A 13 -31.37 41.81 2.40
CA VAL A 13 -31.55 41.23 1.07
C VAL A 13 -30.20 40.95 0.42
N VAL A 14 -29.24 41.87 0.50
CA VAL A 14 -27.87 41.65 -0.01
C VAL A 14 -27.17 40.54 0.79
N GLY A 15 -27.38 40.49 2.11
CA GLY A 15 -26.87 39.42 2.96
C GLY A 15 -27.46 38.06 2.60
N VAL A 16 -28.78 37.98 2.37
CA VAL A 16 -29.48 36.75 1.98
C VAL A 16 -29.12 36.32 0.56
N VAL A 17 -29.08 37.25 -0.40
CA VAL A 17 -28.69 36.97 -1.79
C VAL A 17 -27.21 36.59 -1.87
N GLY A 18 -26.34 37.26 -1.12
CA GLY A 18 -24.93 36.91 -1.00
C GLY A 18 -24.73 35.54 -0.36
N TYR A 19 -25.49 35.22 0.69
CA TYR A 19 -25.49 33.91 1.34
C TYR A 19 -25.94 32.81 0.37
N LEU A 20 -27.07 32.99 -0.32
CA LEU A 20 -27.59 32.04 -1.31
C LEU A 20 -26.66 31.88 -2.51
N GLY A 21 -26.06 32.97 -2.98
CA GLY A 21 -25.08 32.97 -4.07
C GLY A 21 -23.79 32.24 -3.69
N ALA A 22 -23.26 32.50 -2.49
CA ALA A 22 -22.08 31.81 -1.97
C ALA A 22 -22.36 30.32 -1.74
N GLN A 23 -23.56 29.97 -1.28
CA GLN A 23 -23.97 28.58 -1.10
C GLN A 23 -24.19 27.84 -2.43
N ALA A 24 -24.77 28.50 -3.44
CA ALA A 24 -24.89 27.94 -4.79
C ALA A 24 -23.52 27.78 -5.47
N TYR A 25 -22.58 28.68 -5.18
CA TYR A 25 -21.20 28.55 -5.60
C TYR A 25 -20.51 27.35 -4.92
N ALA A 26 -20.64 27.21 -3.60
CA ALA A 26 -20.05 26.10 -2.86
C ALA A 26 -20.59 24.73 -3.29
N SER A 27 -21.90 24.60 -3.53
CA SER A 27 -22.49 23.35 -4.04
C SER A 27 -22.00 23.03 -5.46
N ARG A 28 -21.85 24.04 -6.33
CA ARG A 28 -21.29 23.85 -7.67
C ARG A 28 -19.82 23.45 -7.65
N VAL A 29 -19.00 24.10 -6.83
CA VAL A 29 -17.57 23.75 -6.67
C VAL A 29 -17.44 22.34 -6.13
N PHE A 30 -18.24 21.97 -5.13
CA PHE A 30 -18.29 20.61 -4.61
C PHE A 30 -18.64 19.58 -5.69
N GLU A 31 -19.70 19.80 -6.47
CA GLU A 31 -20.10 18.87 -7.54
C GLU A 31 -19.05 18.75 -8.64
N GLN A 32 -18.34 19.85 -8.95
CA GLN A 32 -17.23 19.83 -9.89
C GLN A 32 -16.05 19.03 -9.34
N GLU A 33 -15.70 19.23 -8.07
CA GLU A 33 -14.56 18.55 -7.46
C GLU A 33 -14.85 17.06 -7.24
N LEU A 34 -16.07 16.71 -6.83
CA LEU A 34 -16.52 15.32 -6.77
C LEU A 34 -16.47 14.68 -8.16
N ALA A 35 -16.95 15.37 -9.21
CA ALA A 35 -16.88 14.84 -10.56
C ALA A 35 -15.43 14.63 -11.01
N ARG A 36 -14.51 15.56 -10.72
CA ARG A 36 -13.08 15.41 -11.02
C ARG A 36 -12.45 14.26 -10.24
N ALA A 37 -12.74 14.12 -8.95
CA ALA A 37 -12.20 13.03 -8.14
C ALA A 37 -12.70 11.67 -8.64
N LEU A 38 -13.98 11.56 -9.03
CA LEU A 38 -14.53 10.35 -9.62
C LEU A 38 -13.94 10.07 -11.00
N GLU A 39 -13.66 11.10 -11.79
CA GLU A 39 -13.01 10.94 -13.09
C GLU A 39 -11.55 10.50 -12.95
N ALA A 40 -10.79 11.12 -12.03
CA ALA A 40 -9.44 10.70 -11.71
C ALA A 40 -9.40 9.22 -11.24
N LEU A 41 -10.40 8.78 -10.45
CA LEU A 41 -10.50 7.38 -10.03
C LEU A 41 -10.86 6.43 -11.20
N ARG A 42 -11.55 6.92 -12.23
CA ARG A 42 -11.82 6.15 -13.45
C ARG A 42 -10.61 6.11 -14.38
N GLU A 43 -9.90 7.22 -14.50
CA GLU A 43 -8.67 7.35 -15.30
C GLU A 43 -7.54 6.48 -14.73
N ASP A 44 -7.56 6.20 -13.42
CA ASP A 44 -6.66 5.23 -12.76
C ASP A 44 -6.87 3.78 -13.28
N GLY A 45 -7.97 3.48 -13.97
CA GLY A 45 -8.21 2.20 -14.66
C GLY A 45 -8.45 0.99 -13.75
N GLN A 46 -8.14 1.09 -12.45
CA GLN A 46 -8.32 0.03 -11.46
C GLN A 46 -9.77 -0.09 -10.94
N TRP A 47 -10.58 0.94 -11.13
CA TRP A 47 -11.91 1.05 -10.53
C TRP A 47 -13.00 1.39 -11.56
N GLN A 48 -14.05 0.58 -11.57
CA GLN A 48 -15.33 0.96 -12.19
C GLN A 48 -16.14 1.77 -11.20
N VAL A 49 -16.33 3.05 -11.51
CA VAL A 49 -17.01 3.99 -10.63
C VAL A 49 -18.29 4.51 -11.25
N GLU A 50 -19.42 4.11 -10.68
CA GLU A 50 -20.74 4.59 -11.10
C GLU A 50 -21.37 5.45 -10.01
N ARG A 51 -21.97 6.57 -10.38
CA ARG A 51 -22.73 7.43 -9.47
C ARG A 51 -24.21 7.31 -9.80
N GLN A 52 -24.97 6.69 -8.90
CA GLN A 52 -26.40 6.40 -9.06
C GLN A 52 -27.27 7.22 -8.10
N ALA A 53 -28.59 7.22 -8.37
CA ALA A 53 -29.63 7.79 -7.51
C ALA A 53 -29.33 9.21 -7.02
N VAL A 54 -28.89 10.08 -7.94
CA VAL A 54 -28.38 11.41 -7.59
C VAL A 54 -29.52 12.42 -7.47
N GLU A 55 -29.67 12.99 -6.28
CA GLU A 55 -30.45 14.21 -6.06
C GLU A 55 -29.52 15.37 -5.79
N ARG A 56 -29.52 16.37 -6.68
CA ARG A 56 -28.70 17.57 -6.55
C ARG A 56 -29.57 18.73 -6.06
N GLY A 57 -29.23 19.29 -4.91
CA GLY A 57 -29.89 20.47 -4.36
C GLY A 57 -28.87 21.52 -3.90
N TRP A 58 -29.35 22.72 -3.64
CA TRP A 58 -28.49 23.83 -3.21
C TRP A 58 -28.06 23.72 -1.75
N PHE A 59 -28.87 23.08 -0.90
CA PHE A 59 -28.62 22.89 0.54
C PHE A 59 -28.22 21.46 0.87
N HIS A 60 -28.73 20.49 0.11
CA HIS A 60 -28.43 19.08 0.28
C HIS A 60 -28.22 18.44 -1.08
N SER A 61 -27.29 17.51 -1.16
CA SER A 61 -27.20 16.55 -2.25
C SER A 61 -27.07 15.15 -1.67
N GLN A 62 -27.60 14.17 -2.38
CA GLN A 62 -27.48 12.77 -1.98
C GLN A 62 -27.31 11.89 -3.20
N GLY A 63 -26.73 10.72 -2.99
CA GLY A 63 -26.71 9.67 -3.98
C GLY A 63 -25.91 8.48 -3.50
N ARG A 64 -25.57 7.61 -4.45
CA ARG A 64 -24.81 6.39 -4.16
C ARG A 64 -23.68 6.25 -5.14
N LEU A 65 -22.48 6.02 -4.62
CA LEU A 65 -21.35 5.61 -5.43
C LEU A 65 -21.31 4.09 -5.42
N ARG A 66 -21.12 3.49 -6.58
CA ARG A 66 -20.78 2.08 -6.75
C ARG A 66 -19.34 2.02 -7.21
N LEU A 67 -18.53 1.31 -6.44
CA LEU A 67 -17.13 1.05 -6.72
C LEU A 67 -17.02 -0.45 -6.92
N ALA A 68 -16.62 -0.88 -8.10
CA ALA A 68 -16.18 -2.25 -8.33
C ALA A 68 -14.73 -2.18 -8.78
N PRO A 69 -13.85 -3.11 -8.37
CA PRO A 69 -12.58 -3.25 -9.06
C PRO A 69 -12.89 -3.51 -10.54
N ALA A 70 -12.13 -2.89 -11.41
CA ALA A 70 -12.29 -3.19 -12.82
C ALA A 70 -12.00 -4.68 -13.01
N GLY A 71 -12.87 -5.41 -13.72
CA GLY A 71 -12.64 -6.81 -14.09
C GLY A 71 -13.02 -7.89 -13.10
N ASP A 72 -13.02 -7.58 -11.81
CA ASP A 72 -13.43 -8.53 -10.77
C ASP A 72 -14.85 -8.19 -10.27
N ALA A 73 -15.84 -8.87 -10.83
CA ALA A 73 -17.24 -8.71 -10.41
C ALA A 73 -17.60 -9.48 -9.13
N ARG A 74 -16.64 -10.13 -8.45
CA ARG A 74 -16.91 -10.93 -7.23
C ARG A 74 -17.29 -10.06 -6.03
N TRP A 75 -16.94 -8.78 -6.06
CA TRP A 75 -17.39 -7.85 -5.04
C TRP A 75 -17.57 -6.43 -5.59
N GLN A 76 -18.46 -5.68 -4.97
CA GLN A 76 -18.66 -4.25 -5.23
C GLN A 76 -18.93 -3.54 -3.91
N ALA A 77 -18.44 -2.31 -3.76
CA ALA A 77 -18.77 -1.44 -2.65
C ALA A 77 -19.85 -0.43 -3.06
N GLU A 78 -20.92 -0.36 -2.26
CA GLU A 78 -21.91 0.70 -2.30
C GLU A 78 -21.60 1.73 -1.22
N VAL A 79 -21.36 2.97 -1.64
CA VAL A 79 -21.04 4.11 -0.78
C VAL A 79 -22.13 5.18 -0.96
N PRO A 80 -23.29 5.03 -0.30
CA PRO A 80 -24.26 6.12 -0.19
C PRO A 80 -23.62 7.33 0.48
N TYR A 81 -23.97 8.52 0.00
CA TYR A 81 -23.56 9.78 0.61
C TYR A 81 -24.76 10.72 0.74
N ALA A 82 -24.79 11.44 1.85
CA ALA A 82 -25.62 12.62 2.06
C ALA A 82 -24.70 13.81 2.35
N ALA A 83 -24.74 14.81 1.48
CA ALA A 83 -23.96 16.03 1.57
C ALA A 83 -24.85 17.22 1.96
N ARG A 84 -24.41 18.02 2.93
CA ARG A 84 -25.04 19.25 3.38
C ARG A 84 -24.14 20.43 3.03
N HIS A 85 -24.62 21.32 2.17
CA HIS A 85 -23.88 22.46 1.66
C HIS A 85 -24.05 23.67 2.57
N GLY A 86 -22.94 24.10 3.18
CA GLY A 86 -22.82 25.41 3.81
C GLY A 86 -22.19 26.43 2.85
N VAL A 87 -21.91 27.62 3.38
CA VAL A 87 -21.29 28.71 2.61
C VAL A 87 -19.80 28.44 2.31
N LEU A 88 -19.08 27.87 3.28
CA LEU A 88 -17.64 27.63 3.19
C LEU A 88 -17.28 26.14 3.23
N THR A 89 -18.19 25.29 3.70
CA THR A 89 -17.94 23.87 3.89
C THR A 89 -19.11 23.04 3.43
N THR A 90 -18.83 21.87 2.84
CA THR A 90 -19.82 20.83 2.56
C THR A 90 -19.50 19.62 3.43
N ARG A 91 -20.45 19.22 4.28
CA ARG A 91 -20.31 18.02 5.13
C ARG A 91 -20.98 16.83 4.48
N MET A 92 -20.28 15.72 4.40
CA MET A 92 -20.75 14.47 3.83
C MET A 92 -20.76 13.39 4.91
N SER A 93 -21.68 12.46 4.79
CA SER A 93 -21.71 11.26 5.63
C SER A 93 -22.38 10.11 4.91
N GLY A 94 -22.00 8.89 5.27
CA GLY A 94 -22.61 7.68 4.75
C GLY A 94 -22.20 6.44 5.54
N ALA A 95 -22.67 5.29 5.07
CA ALA A 95 -22.25 3.98 5.54
C ALA A 95 -21.86 3.15 4.31
N VAL A 96 -20.74 2.43 4.38
CA VAL A 96 -20.23 1.62 3.28
C VAL A 96 -20.80 0.22 3.41
N GLN A 97 -21.39 -0.30 2.34
CA GLN A 97 -21.77 -1.69 2.24
C GLN A 97 -20.94 -2.37 1.16
N VAL A 98 -20.30 -3.49 1.49
CA VAL A 98 -19.68 -4.36 0.48
C VAL A 98 -20.68 -5.46 0.14
N MET A 99 -20.89 -5.66 -1.16
CA MET A 99 -21.74 -6.69 -1.73
C MET A 99 -20.83 -7.74 -2.36
N LEU A 100 -21.01 -9.01 -2.00
CA LEU A 100 -20.25 -10.15 -2.52
C LEU A 100 -21.14 -10.92 -3.50
N ALA A 101 -20.65 -11.20 -4.70
CA ALA A 101 -21.31 -12.10 -5.64
C ALA A 101 -20.91 -13.55 -5.34
N ASP A 102 -21.86 -14.49 -5.40
CA ASP A 102 -21.55 -15.92 -5.31
C ASP A 102 -21.05 -16.45 -6.65
N GLU A 103 -20.14 -17.43 -6.62
CA GLU A 103 -19.70 -18.14 -7.82
C GLU A 103 -20.90 -18.83 -8.49
N GLY A 104 -21.38 -18.24 -9.59
CA GLY A 104 -22.45 -18.80 -10.42
C GLY A 104 -23.82 -18.13 -10.27
N ASP A 105 -24.03 -17.19 -9.33
CA ASP A 105 -25.27 -16.42 -9.22
C ASP A 105 -25.02 -14.94 -8.89
N ALA A 106 -24.74 -14.15 -9.93
CA ALA A 106 -24.61 -12.70 -9.83
C ALA A 106 -25.95 -11.97 -9.58
N ALA A 107 -27.09 -12.67 -9.60
CA ALA A 107 -28.40 -12.05 -9.43
C ALA A 107 -28.75 -11.75 -7.95
N SER A 108 -28.06 -12.38 -7.00
CA SER A 108 -28.36 -12.29 -5.56
C SER A 108 -27.11 -12.03 -4.71
N PRO A 109 -26.50 -10.83 -4.77
CA PRO A 109 -25.30 -10.53 -4.00
C PRO A 109 -25.58 -10.46 -2.50
N ARG A 110 -24.68 -11.03 -1.69
CA ARG A 110 -24.75 -11.06 -0.21
C ARG A 110 -24.06 -9.85 0.40
N MET A 111 -24.59 -9.32 1.50
CA MET A 111 -23.98 -8.21 2.22
C MET A 111 -22.82 -8.68 3.11
N LEU A 112 -21.61 -8.16 2.90
CA LEU A 112 -20.45 -8.50 3.74
C LEU A 112 -20.73 -8.16 5.21
N PHE A 113 -21.13 -6.92 5.49
CA PHE A 113 -21.56 -6.50 6.82
C PHE A 113 -23.05 -6.85 6.99
N GLY A 114 -23.41 -7.63 7.99
CA GLY A 114 -24.77 -8.11 8.23
C GLY A 114 -24.93 -9.60 7.91
N ASP A 115 -24.76 -10.00 6.64
CA ASP A 115 -25.02 -11.39 6.23
C ASP A 115 -23.80 -12.31 6.46
N VAL A 116 -22.59 -11.84 6.14
CA VAL A 116 -21.36 -12.64 6.24
C VAL A 116 -20.60 -12.36 7.53
N LEU A 117 -20.45 -11.08 7.88
CA LEU A 117 -19.84 -10.62 9.12
C LEU A 117 -20.94 -10.07 10.03
N PRO A 118 -21.02 -10.54 11.30
CA PRO A 118 -21.94 -9.97 12.28
C PRO A 118 -21.39 -8.62 12.79
N SER A 119 -21.33 -7.64 11.90
CA SER A 119 -20.80 -6.30 12.13
C SER A 119 -21.73 -5.25 11.55
N ALA A 120 -21.69 -4.05 12.10
CA ALA A 120 -22.31 -2.89 11.47
C ALA A 120 -21.49 -2.44 10.26
N GLU A 121 -22.17 -1.88 9.26
CA GLU A 121 -21.53 -1.19 8.13
C GLU A 121 -20.54 -0.12 8.60
N PRO A 122 -19.33 -0.03 8.00
CA PRO A 122 -18.40 1.04 8.25
C PRO A 122 -19.04 2.41 7.97
N ARG A 123 -18.95 3.34 8.92
CA ARG A 123 -19.49 4.69 8.76
C ARG A 123 -18.39 5.64 8.36
N TRP A 124 -18.70 6.56 7.47
CA TRP A 124 -17.75 7.58 7.07
C TRP A 124 -18.36 8.97 7.13
N THR A 125 -17.50 9.94 7.39
CA THR A 125 -17.82 11.37 7.33
C THR A 125 -16.72 12.09 6.57
N ALA A 126 -17.07 13.15 5.87
CA ALA A 126 -16.09 14.02 5.25
C ALA A 126 -16.53 15.50 5.32
N THR A 127 -15.57 16.40 5.34
CA THR A 127 -15.79 17.84 5.25
C THR A 127 -14.94 18.39 4.13
N PHE A 128 -15.60 18.91 3.09
CA PHE A 128 -14.95 19.63 1.99
C PHE A 128 -14.97 21.12 2.27
N HIS A 129 -13.80 21.74 2.32
CA HIS A 129 -13.60 23.17 2.50
C HIS A 129 -13.51 23.85 1.13
N THR A 130 -14.40 24.79 0.86
CA THR A 130 -14.62 25.34 -0.49
C THR A 130 -13.51 26.31 -0.92
N LEU A 131 -12.88 27.02 0.02
CA LEU A 131 -11.91 28.08 -0.29
C LEU A 131 -10.53 27.54 -0.65
N ASP A 132 -10.04 26.57 0.11
CA ASP A 132 -8.74 25.91 -0.05
C ASP A 132 -8.82 24.58 -0.79
N ARG A 133 -10.04 24.06 -1.01
CA ARG A 133 -10.32 22.75 -1.65
C ARG A 133 -9.71 21.58 -0.88
N GLN A 134 -9.58 21.72 0.43
CA GLN A 134 -9.17 20.64 1.31
C GLN A 134 -10.37 19.76 1.68
N THR A 135 -10.11 18.46 1.85
CA THR A 135 -11.06 17.49 2.37
C THR A 135 -10.48 16.83 3.61
N ASP A 136 -11.26 16.78 4.67
CA ASP A 136 -10.98 15.97 5.85
C ASP A 136 -12.01 14.84 5.91
N GLY A 137 -11.57 13.61 6.01
CA GLY A 137 -12.38 12.40 6.00
C GLY A 137 -12.10 11.54 7.22
N ARG A 138 -13.11 10.79 7.65
CA ARG A 138 -13.01 9.79 8.71
C ARG A 138 -13.83 8.57 8.31
N LEU A 139 -13.29 7.38 8.53
CA LEU A 139 -13.93 6.08 8.37
C LEU A 139 -13.83 5.31 9.69
N ASP A 140 -14.97 4.90 10.21
CA ASP A 140 -15.13 4.09 11.41
C ASP A 140 -15.63 2.70 11.03
N VAL A 141 -14.82 1.68 11.29
CA VAL A 141 -15.13 0.27 11.06
C VAL A 141 -15.53 -0.36 12.39
N ALA A 142 -16.72 -0.95 12.45
CA ALA A 142 -17.19 -1.63 13.65
C ALA A 142 -16.44 -2.95 13.89
N GLY A 143 -16.35 -3.34 15.16
CA GLY A 143 -15.86 -4.67 15.53
C GLY A 143 -16.84 -5.78 15.12
N PHE A 144 -16.34 -7.01 15.14
CA PHE A 144 -17.15 -8.22 14.97
C PHE A 144 -16.50 -9.40 15.69
N GLU A 145 -17.33 -10.39 16.00
CA GLU A 145 -16.92 -11.70 16.47
C GLU A 145 -17.52 -12.74 15.54
N LEU A 146 -16.66 -13.47 14.83
CA LEU A 146 -17.05 -14.52 13.92
C LEU A 146 -16.60 -15.85 14.50
N GLU A 147 -17.52 -16.77 14.71
CA GLU A 147 -17.22 -18.15 15.09
C GLU A 147 -17.84 -19.06 14.02
N HIS A 148 -16.99 -19.76 13.27
CA HIS A 148 -17.41 -20.68 12.24
C HIS A 148 -16.52 -21.92 12.25
N ASP A 149 -17.14 -23.10 12.34
CA ASP A 149 -16.47 -24.39 12.51
C ASP A 149 -15.51 -24.39 13.72
N GLU A 150 -14.20 -24.53 13.46
CA GLU A 150 -13.14 -24.50 14.47
C GLU A 150 -12.41 -23.14 14.54
N VAL A 151 -12.84 -22.15 13.77
CA VAL A 151 -12.19 -20.85 13.64
C VAL A 151 -13.01 -19.78 14.35
N ALA A 152 -12.38 -19.08 15.28
CA ALA A 152 -12.91 -17.90 15.93
C ALA A 152 -12.04 -16.68 15.58
N VAL A 153 -12.68 -15.60 15.15
CA VAL A 153 -12.05 -14.31 14.84
C VAL A 153 -12.74 -13.23 15.65
N SER A 154 -11.97 -12.48 16.43
CA SER A 154 -12.48 -11.28 17.11
C SER A 154 -11.70 -10.05 16.68
N PHE A 155 -12.45 -9.03 16.30
CA PHE A 155 -11.95 -7.74 15.85
C PHE A 155 -12.73 -6.64 16.56
N THR A 156 -12.05 -5.68 17.17
CA THR A 156 -12.73 -4.65 17.98
C THR A 156 -13.06 -3.38 17.18
N GLY A 157 -12.56 -3.25 15.95
CA GLY A 157 -12.84 -2.12 15.07
C GLY A 157 -11.58 -1.44 14.53
N ALA A 158 -11.76 -0.47 13.65
CA ALA A 158 -10.69 0.37 13.14
C ALA A 158 -11.20 1.77 12.87
N GLU A 159 -10.27 2.72 12.90
CA GLU A 159 -10.51 4.11 12.58
C GLU A 159 -9.47 4.55 11.56
N PHE A 160 -9.93 5.23 10.51
CA PHE A 160 -9.06 5.87 9.54
C PHE A 160 -9.45 7.33 9.37
N THR A 161 -8.47 8.19 9.23
CA THR A 161 -8.63 9.59 8.83
C THR A 161 -7.87 9.83 7.55
N ALA A 162 -8.42 10.70 6.70
CA ALA A 162 -7.75 11.15 5.49
C ALA A 162 -7.85 12.67 5.43
N GLU A 163 -6.76 13.35 5.13
CA GLU A 163 -6.75 14.80 4.99
C GLU A 163 -5.95 15.21 3.75
N GLY A 164 -6.39 16.26 3.08
CA GLY A 164 -5.63 16.83 1.97
C GLY A 164 -6.49 17.26 0.79
N ARG A 165 -5.89 17.29 -0.39
CA ARG A 165 -6.51 17.71 -1.64
C ARG A 165 -6.22 16.70 -2.74
N ILE A 166 -6.88 16.83 -3.89
CA ILE A 166 -6.52 16.03 -5.07
C ILE A 166 -5.03 16.24 -5.36
N GLY A 167 -4.28 15.14 -5.41
CA GLY A 167 -2.83 15.14 -5.63
C GLY A 167 -1.96 15.25 -4.37
N ASP A 168 -2.50 15.47 -3.17
CA ASP A 168 -1.74 15.41 -1.91
C ASP A 168 -2.66 14.98 -0.77
N VAL A 169 -2.59 13.71 -0.39
CA VAL A 169 -3.47 13.08 0.61
C VAL A 169 -2.64 12.39 1.67
N ALA A 170 -2.88 12.74 2.93
CA ALA A 170 -2.37 12.02 4.09
C ALA A 170 -3.47 11.11 4.66
N ILE A 171 -3.12 9.88 5.03
CA ILE A 171 -4.01 8.88 5.59
C ILE A 171 -3.40 8.38 6.89
N GLN A 172 -4.17 8.39 7.97
CA GLN A 172 -3.78 7.81 9.25
C GLN A 172 -4.80 6.76 9.63
N GLY A 173 -4.34 5.66 10.22
CA GLY A 173 -5.20 4.55 10.61
C GLY A 173 -4.79 3.97 11.96
N GLN A 174 -5.78 3.60 12.76
CA GLN A 174 -5.61 2.79 13.94
C GLN A 174 -6.54 1.58 13.85
N ILE A 175 -5.94 0.40 13.79
CA ILE A 175 -6.66 -0.86 13.74
C ILE A 175 -6.56 -1.48 15.14
N ALA A 176 -7.72 -1.78 15.74
CA ALA A 176 -7.76 -2.40 17.05
C ALA A 176 -7.20 -3.84 17.00
N PRO A 177 -6.83 -4.41 18.15
CA PRO A 177 -6.40 -5.80 18.23
C PRO A 177 -7.32 -6.77 17.47
N LEU A 178 -6.71 -7.60 16.65
CA LEU A 178 -7.33 -8.75 15.99
C LEU A 178 -6.85 -10.03 16.68
N ARG A 179 -7.78 -10.90 17.08
CA ARG A 179 -7.49 -12.26 17.52
C ARG A 179 -8.08 -13.24 16.51
N TRP A 180 -7.25 -14.16 16.06
CA TRP A 180 -7.62 -15.34 15.30
C TRP A 180 -7.30 -16.56 16.13
N GLN A 181 -8.22 -17.51 16.21
CA GLN A 181 -8.04 -18.75 16.95
C GLN A 181 -8.57 -19.91 16.10
N ARG A 182 -7.80 -20.99 16.03
CA ARG A 182 -8.23 -22.26 15.46
C ARG A 182 -7.85 -23.41 16.37
N GLY A 183 -8.84 -24.00 17.04
CA GLY A 183 -8.60 -25.03 18.06
C GLY A 183 -7.66 -24.54 19.17
N ARG A 184 -6.39 -25.01 19.16
CA ARG A 184 -5.33 -24.60 20.11
C ARG A 184 -4.35 -23.57 19.55
N GLU A 185 -4.49 -23.21 18.28
CA GLU A 185 -3.70 -22.16 17.65
C GLU A 185 -4.37 -20.81 17.93
N GLU A 186 -3.59 -19.84 18.40
CA GLU A 186 -4.04 -18.47 18.63
C GLU A 186 -3.00 -17.52 18.03
N LEU A 187 -3.44 -16.63 17.16
CA LEU A 187 -2.69 -15.49 16.67
C LEU A 187 -3.41 -14.24 17.15
N SER A 188 -2.74 -13.39 17.91
CA SER A 188 -3.29 -12.10 18.32
C SER A 188 -2.34 -10.98 17.98
N THR A 189 -2.91 -9.87 17.53
CA THR A 189 -2.20 -8.64 17.23
C THR A 189 -2.54 -7.62 18.31
N GLY A 190 -1.56 -6.83 18.73
CA GLY A 190 -1.81 -5.56 19.41
C GLY A 190 -2.36 -4.52 18.42
N PRO A 191 -2.58 -3.27 18.86
CA PRO A 191 -3.00 -2.22 17.95
C PRO A 191 -2.00 -2.04 16.80
N LEU A 192 -2.52 -1.86 15.58
CA LEU A 192 -1.73 -1.48 14.42
C LEU A 192 -1.96 0.00 14.11
N HIS A 193 -0.88 0.71 13.79
CA HIS A 193 -0.93 2.09 13.33
C HIS A 193 -0.43 2.18 11.90
N LEU A 194 -1.18 2.89 11.06
CA LEU A 194 -0.84 3.20 9.67
C LEU A 194 -0.69 4.71 9.54
N ASN A 195 0.35 5.16 8.84
CA ASN A 195 0.51 6.54 8.46
C ASN A 195 1.09 6.60 7.05
N SER A 196 0.30 7.08 6.10
CA SER A 196 0.69 7.18 4.70
C SER A 196 0.47 8.59 4.18
N ARG A 197 1.29 9.02 3.22
CA ARG A 197 1.07 10.24 2.44
C ARG A 197 1.37 9.98 0.99
N TYR A 198 0.47 10.43 0.13
CA TYR A 198 0.52 10.27 -1.31
C TYR A 198 0.51 11.64 -1.96
N GLN A 199 1.53 11.93 -2.76
CA GLN A 199 1.66 13.15 -3.51
C GLN A 199 1.82 12.81 -4.98
N THR A 200 0.98 13.40 -5.82
CA THR A 200 1.04 13.28 -7.28
C THR A 200 0.78 14.65 -7.90
N SER A 201 1.37 14.90 -9.06
CA SER A 201 1.15 16.12 -9.83
C SER A 201 1.14 15.83 -11.32
N ASP A 202 0.57 16.77 -12.09
CA ASP A 202 0.45 16.67 -13.54
C ASP A 202 1.81 16.53 -14.26
N ASP A 203 2.91 16.97 -13.64
CA ASP A 203 4.28 16.85 -14.16
C ASP A 203 4.89 15.44 -13.95
N TYR A 204 4.06 14.43 -13.68
CA TYR A 204 4.47 13.05 -13.44
C TYR A 204 5.43 12.87 -12.25
N PHE A 205 5.42 13.80 -11.30
CA PHE A 205 6.02 13.61 -9.98
C PHE A 205 5.08 12.76 -9.15
N PHE A 206 5.63 11.69 -8.58
CA PHE A 206 4.95 10.85 -7.60
C PHE A 206 5.85 10.67 -6.38
N HIS A 207 5.26 10.82 -5.20
CA HIS A 207 5.94 10.61 -3.93
C HIS A 207 4.97 9.99 -2.94
N GLN A 208 5.32 8.81 -2.47
CA GLN A 208 4.55 8.05 -1.50
C GLN A 208 5.44 7.76 -0.30
N ARG A 209 4.92 8.00 0.90
CA ARG A 209 5.54 7.56 2.14
C ARG A 209 4.55 6.72 2.92
N ASN A 210 4.98 5.57 3.41
CA ASN A 210 4.15 4.72 4.27
C ASN A 210 4.90 4.36 5.55
N GLU A 211 4.15 4.21 6.63
CA GLU A 211 4.61 3.68 7.90
C GLU A 211 3.52 2.77 8.48
N LEU A 212 3.93 1.56 8.85
CA LEU A 212 3.11 0.57 9.53
C LEU A 212 3.81 0.17 10.83
N ILE A 213 3.11 0.30 11.95
CA ILE A 213 3.58 -0.09 13.27
C ILE A 213 2.66 -1.16 13.81
N VAL A 214 3.20 -2.35 14.06
CA VAL A 214 2.54 -3.43 14.78
C VAL A 214 3.16 -3.49 16.16
N ASN A 215 2.41 -2.99 17.16
CA ASN A 215 2.92 -2.86 18.52
C ASN A 215 3.30 -4.23 19.11
N ARG A 216 2.49 -5.25 18.84
CA ARG A 216 2.67 -6.60 19.36
C ARG A 216 2.05 -7.64 18.44
N LEU A 217 2.69 -8.80 18.30
CA LEU A 217 2.14 -9.98 17.65
C LEU A 217 2.43 -11.19 18.53
N ASP A 218 1.39 -11.86 19.02
CA ASP A 218 1.52 -13.08 19.81
C ASP A 218 1.02 -14.26 18.99
N TYR A 219 1.85 -15.30 18.89
CA TYR A 219 1.51 -16.57 18.29
C TYR A 219 1.65 -17.69 19.32
N ARG A 220 0.60 -18.51 19.44
CA ARG A 220 0.56 -19.72 20.25
C ARG A 220 0.13 -20.86 19.35
N GLY A 221 0.93 -21.90 19.26
CA GLY A 221 0.62 -23.08 18.45
C GLY A 221 0.71 -24.37 19.26
N PRO A 222 0.12 -25.46 18.78
CA PRO A 222 0.24 -26.76 19.42
C PRO A 222 1.72 -27.19 19.38
N GLN A 223 2.25 -27.58 20.54
CA GLN A 223 3.62 -28.10 20.70
C GLN A 223 4.75 -27.10 20.36
N ARG A 224 4.46 -25.81 20.21
CA ARG A 224 5.46 -24.75 20.08
C ARG A 224 5.44 -23.84 21.30
N ALA A 225 6.61 -23.38 21.72
CA ALA A 225 6.70 -22.33 22.71
C ALA A 225 6.03 -21.05 22.18
N PRO A 226 5.34 -20.27 23.04
CA PRO A 226 4.67 -19.06 22.60
C PRO A 226 5.71 -18.06 22.08
N LEU A 227 5.41 -17.44 20.93
CA LEU A 227 6.23 -16.44 20.27
C LEU A 227 5.55 -15.09 20.42
N THR A 228 6.27 -14.08 20.89
CA THR A 228 5.81 -12.69 20.96
C THR A 228 6.77 -11.81 20.19
N LEU A 229 6.29 -11.09 19.19
CA LEU A 229 7.02 -10.01 18.52
C LEU A 229 6.51 -8.67 19.09
N THR A 230 7.42 -7.74 19.37
CA THR A 230 7.12 -6.42 19.90
C THR A 230 7.81 -5.36 19.05
N GLY A 231 7.10 -4.27 18.78
CA GLY A 231 7.66 -3.10 18.09
C GLY A 231 8.10 -3.42 16.65
N LEU A 232 7.28 -4.17 15.90
CA LEU A 232 7.52 -4.37 14.48
C LEU A 232 7.11 -3.08 13.74
N ARG A 233 8.07 -2.45 13.06
CA ARG A 233 7.85 -1.24 12.29
C ARG A 233 8.36 -1.45 10.87
N TYR A 234 7.53 -1.12 9.91
CA TYR A 234 7.86 -1.05 8.50
C TYR A 234 7.63 0.39 8.02
N SER A 235 8.55 0.90 7.21
CA SER A 235 8.38 2.18 6.54
C SER A 235 9.00 2.12 5.16
N ASP A 236 8.35 2.75 4.18
CA ASP A 236 8.90 2.94 2.85
C ASP A 236 8.66 4.37 2.34
N GLU A 237 9.54 4.78 1.43
CA GLU A 237 9.42 6.00 0.67
C GLU A 237 9.68 5.69 -0.81
N THR A 238 8.69 5.92 -1.65
CA THR A 238 8.80 5.78 -3.10
C THR A 238 8.77 7.16 -3.73
N ARG A 239 9.75 7.47 -4.57
CA ARG A 239 9.84 8.73 -5.30
C ARG A 239 10.08 8.46 -6.77
N LEU A 240 9.23 9.03 -7.62
CA LEU A 240 9.35 9.00 -9.07
C LEU A 240 9.49 10.44 -9.57
N ASP A 241 10.72 10.82 -9.89
CA ASP A 241 11.08 12.06 -10.59
C ASP A 241 11.80 11.72 -11.90
N ASP A 242 13.04 12.18 -12.10
CA ASP A 242 13.82 11.74 -13.26
C ASP A 242 14.18 10.25 -13.14
N GLN A 243 14.29 9.76 -11.89
CA GLN A 243 14.51 8.35 -11.57
C GLN A 243 13.44 7.84 -10.59
N LEU A 244 13.19 6.53 -10.64
CA LEU A 244 12.44 5.84 -9.60
C LEU A 244 13.40 5.43 -8.47
N ARG A 245 13.04 5.82 -7.25
CA ARG A 245 13.75 5.51 -6.01
C ARG A 245 12.79 4.91 -4.99
N LEU A 246 13.26 3.87 -4.30
CA LEU A 246 12.53 3.18 -3.24
C LEU A 246 13.45 3.01 -2.04
N ASP A 247 13.09 3.63 -0.93
CA ASP A 247 13.75 3.46 0.36
C ASP A 247 12.85 2.60 1.26
N MET A 248 13.43 1.60 1.94
CA MET A 248 12.70 0.66 2.80
C MET A 248 13.42 0.47 4.12
N SER A 249 12.65 0.46 5.21
CA SER A 249 13.16 0.14 6.54
C SER A 249 12.20 -0.80 7.28
N LEU A 250 12.77 -1.86 7.85
CA LEU A 250 12.08 -2.82 8.71
C LEU A 250 12.82 -2.88 10.04
N SER A 251 12.13 -2.74 11.16
CA SER A 251 12.72 -2.95 12.48
C SER A 251 11.82 -3.79 13.37
N LEU A 252 12.46 -4.60 14.20
CA LEU A 252 11.84 -5.42 15.22
C LEU A 252 12.57 -5.16 16.54
N GLU A 253 11.87 -4.53 17.48
CA GLU A 253 12.46 -4.23 18.80
C GLU A 253 12.83 -5.50 19.55
N GLN A 254 11.92 -6.49 19.55
CA GLN A 254 12.17 -7.76 20.21
C GLN A 254 11.23 -8.86 19.72
N ALA A 255 11.77 -10.04 19.45
CA ALA A 255 11.06 -11.31 19.50
C ALA A 255 11.39 -12.03 20.79
N GLN A 256 10.40 -12.66 21.40
CA GLN A 256 10.53 -13.48 22.59
C GLN A 256 9.94 -14.86 22.35
N VAL A 257 10.57 -15.89 22.88
CA VAL A 257 10.03 -17.25 22.91
C VAL A 257 9.96 -17.71 24.35
N ALA A 258 8.79 -18.18 24.79
CA ALA A 258 8.55 -18.56 26.20
C ALA A 258 8.93 -17.46 27.22
N GLY A 259 8.84 -16.19 26.83
CA GLY A 259 9.19 -15.04 27.67
C GLY A 259 10.68 -14.66 27.67
N GLU A 260 11.53 -15.40 26.97
CA GLU A 260 12.95 -15.09 26.82
C GLU A 260 13.23 -14.35 25.50
N SER A 261 14.15 -13.38 25.53
CA SER A 261 14.54 -12.62 24.35
C SER A 261 15.23 -13.52 23.31
N LEU A 262 14.58 -13.71 22.16
CA LEU A 262 15.10 -14.51 21.06
C LEU A 262 15.96 -13.66 20.11
N LEU A 263 15.37 -12.62 19.51
CA LEU A 263 16.06 -11.81 18.50
C LEU A 263 15.55 -10.37 18.45
N ALA A 264 16.36 -9.45 17.96
CA ALA A 264 16.00 -8.07 17.66
C ALA A 264 16.80 -7.61 16.44
N GLY A 265 16.30 -6.65 15.68
CA GLY A 265 17.02 -6.22 14.50
C GLY A 265 16.41 -5.04 13.75
N ARG A 266 17.20 -4.53 12.80
CA ARG A 266 16.78 -3.50 11.85
C ARG A 266 17.38 -3.83 10.49
N LEU A 267 16.65 -3.56 9.43
CA LEU A 267 17.11 -3.61 8.05
C LEU A 267 16.70 -2.30 7.39
N ALA A 268 17.65 -1.63 6.76
CA ALA A 268 17.43 -0.46 5.91
C ALA A 268 18.08 -0.73 4.56
N ALA A 269 17.32 -0.55 3.49
CA ALA A 269 17.75 -0.78 2.13
C ALA A 269 17.12 0.23 1.18
N SER A 270 17.81 0.54 0.10
CA SER A 270 17.31 1.41 -0.96
C SER A 270 17.55 0.79 -2.33
N LEU A 271 16.69 1.13 -3.27
CA LEU A 271 16.78 0.79 -4.69
C LEU A 271 16.71 2.08 -5.48
N ASP A 272 17.76 2.39 -6.24
CA ASP A 272 17.86 3.60 -7.03
C ASP A 272 18.36 3.32 -8.46
N ARG A 273 18.47 4.41 -9.24
CA ARG A 273 18.92 4.40 -10.64
C ARG A 273 18.04 3.56 -11.57
N ILE A 274 16.74 3.54 -11.30
CA ILE A 274 15.75 3.02 -12.23
C ILE A 274 15.26 4.19 -13.09
N ASP A 275 15.26 4.04 -14.41
CA ASP A 275 14.84 5.11 -15.32
C ASP A 275 13.36 5.48 -15.08
N GLY A 276 13.13 6.76 -14.75
CA GLY A 276 11.81 7.26 -14.40
C GLY A 276 10.87 7.42 -15.60
N GLN A 277 11.40 7.63 -16.81
CA GLN A 277 10.57 7.72 -18.03
C GLN A 277 10.06 6.33 -18.43
N ALA A 278 10.92 5.33 -18.39
CA ALA A 278 10.59 3.94 -18.63
C ALA A 278 9.59 3.42 -17.57
N ALA A 279 9.80 3.73 -16.29
CA ALA A 279 8.84 3.38 -15.23
C ALA A 279 7.43 3.96 -15.50
N ARG A 280 7.34 5.23 -15.92
CA ARG A 280 6.07 5.86 -16.31
C ARG A 280 5.45 5.21 -17.54
N GLN A 281 6.26 4.86 -18.52
CA GLN A 281 5.80 4.18 -19.72
C GLN A 281 5.28 2.78 -19.39
N LEU A 282 5.93 2.07 -18.45
CA LEU A 282 5.51 0.76 -17.99
C LEU A 282 4.13 0.84 -17.33
N ALA A 283 3.94 1.80 -16.41
CA ALA A 283 2.64 2.03 -15.78
C ALA A 283 1.54 2.26 -16.82
N ARG A 284 1.72 3.20 -17.76
CA ARG A 284 0.74 3.47 -18.83
C ARG A 284 0.42 2.25 -19.70
N GLN A 285 1.43 1.42 -19.99
CA GLN A 285 1.22 0.21 -20.79
C GLN A 285 0.51 -0.88 -20.01
N LEU A 286 0.77 -1.00 -18.71
CA LEU A 286 0.04 -1.89 -17.82
C LEU A 286 -1.42 -1.45 -17.71
N ASP A 287 -1.68 -0.15 -17.51
CA ASP A 287 -3.04 0.41 -17.44
C ASP A 287 -3.81 0.08 -18.74
N SER A 288 -3.18 0.33 -19.89
CA SER A 288 -3.77 0.00 -21.20
C SER A 288 -4.01 -1.51 -21.39
N ALA A 289 -3.14 -2.37 -20.84
CA ALA A 289 -3.30 -3.82 -20.92
C ALA A 289 -4.43 -4.32 -20.02
N ILE A 290 -4.54 -3.76 -18.81
CA ILE A 290 -5.62 -3.99 -17.84
C ILE A 290 -6.96 -3.62 -18.49
N GLU A 291 -7.08 -2.44 -19.10
CA GLU A 291 -8.30 -2.02 -19.79
C GLU A 291 -8.73 -2.98 -20.91
N GLN A 292 -7.76 -3.45 -21.72
CA GLN A 292 -8.03 -4.34 -22.86
C GLN A 292 -8.47 -5.75 -22.44
N GLN A 293 -8.02 -6.23 -21.29
CA GLN A 293 -8.28 -7.59 -20.82
C GLN A 293 -9.41 -7.67 -19.80
N GLY A 294 -10.13 -6.57 -19.57
CA GLY A 294 -11.15 -6.55 -18.53
C GLY A 294 -10.54 -6.76 -17.15
N SER A 295 -9.37 -6.13 -16.93
CA SER A 295 -8.77 -5.77 -15.65
C SER A 295 -8.33 -6.89 -14.69
N ASP A 296 -8.19 -8.11 -15.20
CA ASP A 296 -7.50 -9.18 -14.49
C ASP A 296 -6.28 -9.67 -15.29
N LEU A 297 -5.08 -9.27 -14.86
CA LEU A 297 -3.83 -9.82 -15.37
C LEU A 297 -3.48 -11.17 -14.73
N SER A 298 -4.11 -11.53 -13.62
CA SER A 298 -3.86 -12.78 -12.89
C SER A 298 -4.59 -13.98 -13.50
N GLY A 299 -5.71 -13.73 -14.19
CA GLY A 299 -6.45 -14.72 -14.97
C GLY A 299 -5.83 -15.09 -16.31
N LEU A 300 -4.69 -14.49 -16.67
CA LEU A 300 -4.02 -14.75 -17.94
C LEU A 300 -3.49 -16.16 -18.03
N ASP A 301 -3.79 -16.81 -19.15
CA ASP A 301 -3.12 -18.05 -19.49
C ASP A 301 -1.62 -17.80 -19.74
N GLU A 302 -0.83 -18.87 -19.74
CA GLU A 302 0.62 -18.77 -19.89
C GLU A 302 1.04 -18.13 -21.25
N ALA A 303 0.26 -18.35 -22.32
CA ALA A 303 0.56 -17.80 -23.63
C ALA A 303 0.26 -16.30 -23.70
N GLU A 304 -0.84 -15.85 -23.09
CA GLU A 304 -1.24 -14.46 -22.95
C GLU A 304 -0.24 -13.69 -22.08
N ARG A 305 0.18 -14.27 -20.95
CA ARG A 305 1.20 -13.70 -20.08
C ARG A 305 2.52 -13.52 -20.81
N ARG A 306 2.98 -14.53 -21.55
CA ARG A 306 4.20 -14.43 -22.39
C ARG A 306 4.09 -13.34 -23.46
N ARG A 307 2.92 -13.19 -24.10
CA ARG A 307 2.68 -12.12 -25.09
C ARG A 307 2.69 -10.73 -24.44
N LEU A 308 2.11 -10.59 -23.25
CA LEU A 308 2.15 -9.34 -22.50
C LEU A 308 3.58 -9.00 -22.11
N LEU A 309 4.33 -9.95 -21.56
CA LEU A 309 5.74 -9.73 -21.22
C LEU A 309 6.58 -9.33 -22.42
N LYS A 310 6.45 -9.99 -23.57
CA LYS A 310 7.13 -9.58 -24.81
C LYS A 310 6.80 -8.15 -25.25
N ARG A 311 5.60 -7.66 -24.94
CA ARG A 311 5.18 -6.29 -25.26
C ARG A 311 5.81 -5.28 -24.30
N LEU A 312 5.90 -5.63 -23.02
CA LEU A 312 6.45 -4.79 -21.96
C LEU A 312 7.99 -4.83 -21.91
N GLU A 313 8.59 -5.88 -22.45
CA GLU A 313 10.03 -6.15 -22.42
C GLU A 313 10.89 -4.93 -22.82
N PRO A 314 10.64 -4.21 -23.93
CA PRO A 314 11.44 -3.04 -24.26
C PRO A 314 11.46 -1.97 -23.16
N VAL A 315 10.33 -1.80 -22.45
CA VAL A 315 10.20 -0.81 -21.38
C VAL A 315 10.82 -1.33 -20.08
N ILE A 316 10.67 -2.62 -19.78
CA ILE A 316 11.33 -3.27 -18.64
C ILE A 316 12.85 -3.16 -18.78
N LEU A 317 13.39 -3.40 -19.98
CA LEU A 317 14.83 -3.30 -20.22
C LEU A 317 15.32 -1.84 -20.18
N ALA A 318 14.52 -0.89 -20.68
CA ALA A 318 14.83 0.54 -20.57
C ALA A 318 14.94 1.02 -19.10
N MET A 319 14.15 0.46 -18.18
CA MET A 319 14.27 0.75 -16.75
C MET A 319 15.63 0.37 -16.16
N LEU A 320 16.35 -0.55 -16.82
CA LEU A 320 17.63 -1.07 -16.36
C LEU A 320 18.84 -0.38 -17.00
N GLU A 321 18.67 0.48 -18.01
CA GLU A 321 19.78 1.10 -18.77
C GLU A 321 20.72 1.92 -17.87
N ASP A 322 20.16 2.57 -16.84
CA ASP A 322 20.90 3.41 -15.89
C ASP A 322 21.66 2.61 -14.82
N SER A 323 21.76 1.28 -14.97
CA SER A 323 22.36 0.33 -14.04
C SER A 323 21.78 0.45 -12.62
N PRO A 324 20.57 -0.09 -12.39
CA PRO A 324 19.91 -0.08 -11.09
C PRO A 324 20.82 -0.57 -9.98
N ARG A 325 20.69 0.05 -8.82
CA ARG A 325 21.52 -0.28 -7.67
C ARG A 325 20.64 -0.49 -6.45
N PHE A 326 20.84 -1.64 -5.83
CA PHE A 326 20.33 -1.98 -4.52
C PHE A 326 21.42 -1.71 -3.47
N ILE A 327 21.10 -0.93 -2.44
CA ILE A 327 22.00 -0.62 -1.34
C ILE A 327 21.38 -1.21 -0.07
N LEU A 328 22.13 -2.07 0.62
CA LEU A 328 21.84 -2.42 2.01
C LEU A 328 22.56 -1.41 2.90
N GLU A 329 21.87 -0.34 3.27
CA GLU A 329 22.43 0.73 4.11
C GLU A 329 22.89 0.19 5.47
N GLY A 330 22.11 -0.71 6.04
CA GLY A 330 22.42 -1.35 7.30
C GLY A 330 21.44 -2.44 7.68
N ALA A 331 21.97 -3.60 8.03
CA ALA A 331 21.26 -4.68 8.69
C ALA A 331 21.87 -4.91 10.08
N THR A 332 21.06 -4.99 11.11
CA THR A 332 21.47 -5.41 12.44
C THR A 332 20.61 -6.58 12.89
N LEU A 333 21.25 -7.58 13.46
CA LEU A 333 20.58 -8.73 14.07
C LEU A 333 21.28 -9.06 15.38
N SER A 334 20.55 -8.98 16.47
CA SER A 334 21.00 -9.36 17.80
C SER A 334 20.17 -10.53 18.29
N SER A 335 20.81 -11.56 18.81
CA SER A 335 20.16 -12.67 19.51
C SER A 335 20.94 -12.99 20.78
N PRO A 336 20.43 -12.59 21.96
CA PRO A 336 21.05 -12.94 23.23
C PRO A 336 21.14 -14.45 23.46
N LEU A 337 20.10 -15.19 23.05
CA LEU A 337 19.99 -16.64 23.21
C LEU A 337 21.06 -17.39 22.39
N PHE A 338 21.39 -16.88 21.21
CA PHE A 338 22.40 -17.48 20.33
C PHE A 338 23.75 -16.76 20.36
N GLY A 339 23.92 -15.73 21.21
CA GLY A 339 25.13 -14.92 21.28
C GLY A 339 25.47 -14.21 19.96
N VAL A 340 24.45 -13.83 19.19
CA VAL A 340 24.61 -13.19 17.87
C VAL A 340 24.52 -11.68 18.03
N ASP A 341 25.46 -10.95 17.44
CA ASP A 341 25.36 -9.49 17.23
C ASP A 341 26.01 -9.18 15.88
N THR A 342 25.23 -9.36 14.82
CA THR A 342 25.68 -9.24 13.45
C THR A 342 25.25 -7.89 12.87
N ARG A 343 26.17 -7.24 12.15
CA ARG A 343 25.88 -6.01 11.39
C ARG A 343 26.32 -6.16 9.94
N GLY A 344 25.39 -5.96 9.01
CA GLY A 344 25.60 -6.07 7.57
C GLY A 344 25.43 -4.72 6.87
N HIS A 345 26.15 -4.51 5.78
CA HIS A 345 25.91 -3.44 4.82
C HIS A 345 26.47 -3.87 3.46
N GLY A 346 26.08 -3.20 2.39
CA GLY A 346 26.62 -3.49 1.06
C GLY A 346 25.83 -2.89 -0.06
N GLU A 347 26.24 -3.22 -1.28
CA GLU A 347 25.54 -2.83 -2.49
C GLU A 347 25.58 -3.94 -3.54
N LEU A 348 24.58 -3.93 -4.41
CA LEU A 348 24.45 -4.76 -5.59
C LEU A 348 24.03 -3.84 -6.74
N VAL A 349 24.79 -3.89 -7.83
CA VAL A 349 24.55 -3.12 -9.04
C VAL A 349 24.25 -4.10 -10.16
N PHE A 350 23.24 -3.79 -10.96
CA PHE A 350 22.98 -4.46 -12.21
C PHE A 350 23.64 -3.69 -13.35
N ASP A 351 24.44 -4.34 -14.19
CA ASP A 351 25.00 -3.73 -15.39
C ASP A 351 23.93 -3.58 -16.48
N GLY A 352 23.44 -2.35 -16.63
CA GLY A 352 22.47 -1.93 -17.63
C GLY A 352 23.00 -1.78 -19.05
N GLN A 353 24.32 -1.85 -19.27
CA GLN A 353 24.88 -1.65 -20.60
C GLN A 353 24.35 -2.70 -21.58
N ASP A 354 23.79 -2.25 -22.71
CA ASP A 354 23.18 -3.14 -23.71
C ASP A 354 22.12 -4.08 -23.09
N ALA A 355 21.33 -3.58 -22.13
CA ALA A 355 20.25 -4.37 -21.50
C ALA A 355 19.23 -4.88 -22.53
N ALA A 356 19.11 -4.21 -23.68
CA ALA A 356 18.28 -4.63 -24.81
C ALA A 356 18.66 -6.00 -25.42
N ALA A 357 19.86 -6.52 -25.13
CA ALA A 357 20.29 -7.85 -25.55
C ALA A 357 19.75 -8.99 -24.65
N LEU A 358 19.11 -8.67 -23.54
CA LEU A 358 18.50 -9.63 -22.62
C LEU A 358 17.08 -9.97 -23.05
N GLU A 359 16.63 -11.19 -22.76
CA GLU A 359 15.22 -11.57 -22.88
C GLU A 359 14.62 -11.69 -21.48
N VAL A 360 13.48 -11.03 -21.23
CA VAL A 360 12.81 -11.08 -19.92
C VAL A 360 12.21 -12.47 -19.67
N LEU A 361 11.87 -13.19 -20.74
CA LEU A 361 11.34 -14.55 -20.65
C LEU A 361 12.36 -15.57 -20.10
N ASP A 362 13.66 -15.31 -20.25
CA ASP A 362 14.71 -16.18 -19.70
C ASP A 362 14.63 -16.29 -18.16
N LEU A 363 14.15 -15.24 -17.50
CA LEU A 363 13.90 -15.24 -16.05
C LEU A 363 12.78 -16.22 -15.65
N LEU A 364 11.82 -16.50 -16.54
CA LEU A 364 10.71 -17.41 -16.29
C LEU A 364 11.06 -18.87 -16.60
N ASP A 365 11.86 -19.10 -17.64
CA ASP A 365 12.23 -20.44 -18.10
C ASP A 365 13.45 -21.03 -17.34
N ALA A 366 13.82 -20.40 -16.21
CA ALA A 366 14.91 -20.77 -15.31
C ALA A 366 16.34 -20.70 -15.89
N ASP A 367 16.52 -20.10 -17.07
CA ASP A 367 17.84 -19.78 -17.65
C ASP A 367 18.22 -18.32 -17.38
N ALA A 368 18.38 -17.96 -16.10
CA ALA A 368 18.76 -16.61 -15.70
C ALA A 368 20.29 -16.38 -15.76
N SER A 369 21.03 -17.10 -16.60
CA SER A 369 22.50 -17.01 -16.65
C SER A 369 22.98 -15.63 -17.11
N ALA A 370 22.51 -15.15 -18.27
CA ALA A 370 22.83 -13.83 -18.81
C ALA A 370 22.42 -12.67 -17.87
N TRP A 371 21.32 -12.84 -17.15
CA TRP A 371 20.86 -11.88 -16.12
C TRP A 371 21.76 -11.88 -14.89
N ARG A 372 22.15 -13.06 -14.39
CA ARG A 372 23.06 -13.17 -13.25
C ARG A 372 24.43 -12.59 -13.57
N GLU A 373 24.95 -12.82 -14.77
CA GLU A 373 26.26 -12.32 -15.22
C GLU A 373 26.37 -10.79 -15.21
N ARG A 374 25.26 -10.07 -15.10
CA ARG A 374 25.22 -8.60 -14.98
C ARG A 374 25.18 -8.10 -13.55
N LEU A 375 25.19 -8.98 -12.56
CA LEU A 375 25.16 -8.59 -11.16
C LEU A 375 26.58 -8.50 -10.60
N ASP A 376 26.91 -7.33 -10.09
CA ASP A 376 28.14 -7.07 -9.35
C ASP A 376 27.81 -6.45 -7.99
N GLY A 377 28.48 -6.87 -6.94
CA GLY A 377 28.16 -6.37 -5.61
C GLY A 377 29.11 -6.80 -4.52
N ARG A 378 28.97 -6.15 -3.37
CA ARG A 378 29.76 -6.46 -2.19
C ARG A 378 28.93 -6.21 -0.94
N PHE A 379 28.79 -7.24 -0.12
CA PHE A 379 28.16 -7.20 1.19
C PHE A 379 29.15 -7.58 2.27
N THR A 380 29.18 -6.81 3.34
CA THR A 380 30.09 -6.99 4.46
C THR A 380 29.27 -7.20 5.72
N TRP A 381 29.46 -8.35 6.36
CA TRP A 381 28.82 -8.72 7.61
C TRP A 381 29.85 -8.87 8.71
N SER A 382 29.74 -8.07 9.76
CA SER A 382 30.57 -8.14 10.96
C SER A 382 29.83 -8.86 12.08
N GLY A 383 30.56 -9.54 12.97
CA GLY A 383 29.96 -10.24 14.12
C GLY A 383 29.16 -11.47 13.70
N VAL A 384 29.60 -12.16 12.65
CA VAL A 384 28.99 -13.42 12.19
C VAL A 384 29.25 -14.51 13.23
N PRO A 385 28.22 -15.28 13.64
CA PRO A 385 28.42 -16.33 14.64
C PRO A 385 29.40 -17.40 14.16
N PRO A 386 30.27 -17.94 15.04
CA PRO A 386 31.24 -18.97 14.65
C PRO A 386 30.60 -20.21 14.00
N LEU A 387 29.37 -20.55 14.39
CA LEU A 387 28.61 -21.65 13.78
C LEU A 387 28.29 -21.38 12.30
N VAL A 388 27.91 -20.15 11.96
CA VAL A 388 27.64 -19.74 10.58
C VAL A 388 28.94 -19.74 9.78
N ALA A 389 30.04 -19.21 10.35
CA ALA A 389 31.35 -19.29 9.72
C ALA A 389 31.76 -20.74 9.41
N LEU A 390 31.57 -21.66 10.36
CA LEU A 390 31.86 -23.09 10.18
C LEU A 390 31.02 -23.74 9.07
N GLN A 391 29.71 -23.44 9.03
CA GLN A 391 28.81 -23.95 7.97
C GLN A 391 29.22 -23.47 6.58
N LEU A 392 29.83 -22.28 6.49
CA LEU A 392 30.36 -21.72 5.26
C LEU A 392 31.81 -22.17 4.96
N GLY A 393 32.36 -23.10 5.74
CA GLY A 393 33.73 -23.60 5.56
C GLY A 393 34.82 -22.58 5.90
N LEU A 394 34.48 -21.58 6.71
CA LEU A 394 35.39 -20.52 7.14
C LEU A 394 35.99 -20.83 8.53
N PRO A 395 37.16 -20.27 8.84
CA PRO A 395 37.75 -20.36 10.17
C PRO A 395 36.81 -19.84 11.27
N LEU A 396 36.81 -20.47 12.45
CA LEU A 396 35.95 -20.07 13.59
C LEU A 396 36.26 -18.67 14.13
N ASP A 397 37.46 -18.15 13.86
CA ASP A 397 37.90 -16.80 14.21
C ASP A 397 37.52 -15.74 13.15
N THR A 398 36.73 -16.11 12.14
CA THR A 398 36.19 -15.19 11.14
C THR A 398 35.32 -14.13 11.81
N ARG A 399 35.83 -12.89 11.87
CA ARG A 399 35.10 -11.74 12.44
C ARG A 399 34.20 -11.04 11.44
N GLU A 400 34.56 -11.18 10.17
CA GLU A 400 33.96 -10.48 9.05
C GLU A 400 33.75 -11.45 7.88
N LEU A 401 32.54 -11.41 7.34
CA LEU A 401 32.11 -12.16 6.18
C LEU A 401 31.85 -11.18 5.04
N VAL A 402 32.72 -11.22 4.04
CA VAL A 402 32.62 -10.45 2.82
C VAL A 402 32.04 -11.35 1.74
N ILE A 403 30.85 -11.00 1.27
CA ILE A 403 30.22 -11.63 0.11
C ILE A 403 30.47 -10.70 -1.08
N THR A 404 31.23 -11.16 -2.07
CA THR A 404 31.43 -10.45 -3.33
C THR A 404 30.65 -11.18 -4.43
N ILE A 405 29.99 -10.43 -5.29
CA ILE A 405 29.33 -10.93 -6.49
C ILE A 405 30.09 -10.30 -7.66
N GLU A 406 30.68 -11.11 -8.51
CA GLU A 406 31.43 -10.67 -9.70
C GLU A 406 30.85 -11.40 -10.91
N ALA A 407 30.21 -10.66 -11.82
CA ALA A 407 29.47 -11.23 -12.94
C ALA A 407 28.58 -12.42 -12.53
N GLY A 408 27.79 -12.23 -11.46
CA GLY A 408 26.88 -13.25 -10.93
C GLY A 408 27.53 -14.39 -10.14
N GLN A 409 28.86 -14.45 -10.08
CA GLN A 409 29.57 -15.45 -9.29
C GLN A 409 29.74 -14.98 -7.85
N ILE A 410 29.17 -15.75 -6.92
CA ILE A 410 29.20 -15.41 -5.50
C ILE A 410 30.47 -15.99 -4.86
N ARG A 411 31.21 -15.12 -4.17
CA ARG A 411 32.42 -15.45 -3.43
C ARG A 411 32.26 -15.01 -1.98
N ILE A 412 32.71 -15.83 -1.05
CA ILE A 412 32.72 -15.53 0.38
C ILE A 412 34.18 -15.49 0.85
N ASN A 413 34.62 -14.34 1.36
CA ASN A 413 36.01 -14.10 1.77
C ASN A 413 37.00 -14.54 0.67
N ASP A 414 36.73 -14.10 -0.57
CA ASP A 414 37.45 -14.40 -1.81
C ASP A 414 37.44 -15.87 -2.27
N ARG A 415 36.73 -16.75 -1.56
CA ARG A 415 36.57 -18.16 -1.93
C ARG A 415 35.26 -18.36 -2.68
N PRO A 416 35.24 -19.16 -3.76
CA PRO A 416 33.96 -19.52 -4.38
C PRO A 416 33.10 -20.24 -3.35
N LEU A 417 31.79 -19.95 -3.34
CA LEU A 417 30.86 -20.74 -2.54
C LEU A 417 30.99 -22.21 -2.95
N PRO A 418 31.13 -23.15 -2.00
CA PRO A 418 30.96 -24.56 -2.33
C PRO A 418 29.59 -24.72 -2.97
N SER A 419 29.50 -25.49 -4.05
CA SER A 419 28.22 -25.79 -4.70
C SER A 419 27.28 -26.38 -3.66
N LEU A 420 26.34 -25.57 -3.17
CA LEU A 420 25.22 -26.07 -2.40
C LEU A 420 24.38 -26.85 -3.40
N LEU A 421 24.47 -28.17 -3.29
CA LEU A 421 23.72 -29.16 -4.07
C LEU A 421 22.22 -28.89 -4.03
#